data_AF-A0AB37LS40-F1
#
_entry.id   AF-A0AB37LS40-F1
#
_cell.length_a   1.000
_cell.length_b   1.000
_cell.length_c   1.000
_cell.angle_alpha   90.00
_cell.angle_beta   90.00
_cell.angle_gamma   90.00
#
_symmetry.space_group_name_H-M   'P 1'
#
loop_
_entity.id
_entity.type
_entity.pdbx_description
1 polymer ?
#
loop_
_entity_poly.entity_id
_entity_poly.type
_entity_poly.pdbx_seq_one_letter_code
_entity_poly.pdbx_strand_id
1 'polypeptide(L)'
;MKQLNEILPLLNKVGCDYEYLLSDIVTEKKKAQNSNDEHIANYLWAEETIVKIVRDFVSVFNLLKQEEFYKAWCAAEQVELCINNLIRNFPDFYQIVSYHNTIIHQLQRLYPYRLFASYVINIKREECSICHKPRSIRSMCGHRKGYVYNGELCYNTVTDLDIISIDLVQNPVHKYAVLFLSDEKGDNQNDYDYGLLKGLMTYWKDPFQPWNYRIEDIRLEEKDFSDLTSESLCPCGSGEKYGACCKNNPLGIKHKKYIFYMDATYEQKSIDEY
;
A
#
# COMPACT_ATOMS: atom_id res chain seq x y z
N MET A 1 -22.49 20.89 -10.94
CA MET A 1 -21.64 20.18 -9.97
C MET A 1 -22.26 18.80 -9.81
N LYS A 2 -21.60 17.74 -10.30
CA LYS A 2 -22.07 16.39 -10.00
C LYS A 2 -21.65 16.10 -8.57
N GLN A 3 -22.59 16.08 -7.64
CA GLN A 3 -22.28 15.78 -6.24
C GLN A 3 -21.67 14.37 -6.15
N LEU A 4 -20.84 14.08 -5.15
CA LEU A 4 -20.28 12.75 -4.86
C LEU A 4 -21.27 11.58 -5.09
N ASN A 5 -22.54 11.78 -4.73
CA ASN A 5 -23.63 10.82 -4.95
C ASN A 5 -23.89 10.44 -6.43
N GLU A 6 -23.60 11.33 -7.36
CA GLU A 6 -23.70 11.09 -8.81
C GLU A 6 -22.45 10.40 -9.38
N ILE A 7 -21.30 10.58 -8.74
CA ILE A 7 -20.00 10.03 -9.20
C ILE A 7 -19.81 8.61 -8.67
N LEU A 8 -20.20 8.33 -7.42
CA LEU A 8 -20.04 7.03 -6.76
C LEU A 8 -20.52 5.82 -7.59
N PRO A 9 -21.71 5.83 -8.23
CA PRO A 9 -22.18 4.70 -9.03
C PRO A 9 -21.37 4.46 -10.31
N LEU A 10 -20.52 5.41 -10.72
CA LEU A 10 -19.70 5.35 -11.93
C LEU A 10 -18.27 4.88 -11.65
N LEU A 11 -17.76 5.06 -10.43
CA LEU A 11 -16.35 4.82 -10.10
C LEU A 11 -15.96 3.34 -10.13
N ASN A 12 -16.83 2.47 -9.62
CA ASN A 12 -16.56 1.03 -9.49
C ASN A 12 -17.03 0.25 -10.72
N LYS A 13 -16.97 0.87 -11.90
CA LYS A 13 -17.30 0.24 -13.18
C LYS A 13 -16.05 0.09 -14.03
N VAL A 14 -15.89 -1.10 -14.60
CA VAL A 14 -14.85 -1.35 -15.60
C VAL A 14 -15.05 -0.40 -16.79
N GLY A 15 -13.99 0.31 -17.17
CA GLY A 15 -14.01 1.27 -18.29
C GLY A 15 -14.43 2.69 -17.92
N CYS A 16 -14.45 3.05 -16.63
CA CYS A 16 -14.63 4.43 -16.20
C CYS A 16 -13.49 5.34 -16.70
N ASP A 17 -13.84 6.50 -17.28
CA ASP A 17 -12.86 7.52 -17.67
C ASP A 17 -12.55 8.41 -16.47
N TYR A 18 -11.59 7.96 -15.66
CA TYR A 18 -11.15 8.68 -14.46
C TYR A 18 -10.52 10.03 -14.78
N GLU A 19 -9.85 10.17 -15.93
CA GLU A 19 -9.16 11.41 -16.30
C GLU A 19 -10.17 12.50 -16.67
N TYR A 20 -11.25 12.14 -17.37
CA TYR A 20 -12.37 13.05 -17.61
C TYR A 20 -12.98 13.53 -16.28
N LEU A 21 -13.30 12.60 -15.36
CA LEU A 21 -13.87 12.96 -14.05
C LEU A 21 -12.95 13.88 -13.23
N LEU A 22 -11.65 13.59 -13.22
CA LEU A 22 -10.66 14.41 -12.53
C LEU A 22 -10.55 15.81 -13.15
N SER A 23 -10.61 15.92 -14.47
CA SER A 23 -10.50 17.21 -15.16
C SER A 23 -11.60 18.20 -14.76
N ASP A 24 -12.84 17.71 -14.64
CA ASP A 24 -14.00 18.50 -14.19
C ASP A 24 -13.83 18.93 -12.72
N ILE A 25 -13.48 18.00 -11.82
CA ILE A 25 -13.30 18.29 -10.39
C ILE A 25 -12.17 19.30 -10.16
N VAL A 26 -11.02 19.13 -10.84
CA VAL A 26 -9.87 20.04 -10.73
C VAL A 26 -10.25 21.45 -11.19
N THR A 27 -11.06 21.57 -12.24
CA THR A 27 -11.52 22.87 -12.75
C THR A 27 -12.42 23.57 -11.75
N GLU A 28 -13.39 22.86 -11.17
CA GLU A 28 -14.27 23.42 -10.14
C GLU A 28 -13.52 23.74 -8.84
N LYS A 29 -12.55 22.91 -8.43
CA LYS A 29 -11.73 23.15 -7.25
C LYS A 29 -10.96 24.46 -7.38
N LYS A 30 -10.36 24.72 -8.55
CA LYS A 30 -9.68 25.98 -8.85
C LYS A 30 -10.61 27.19 -8.79
N LYS A 31 -11.86 27.06 -9.25
CA LYS A 31 -12.86 28.13 -9.13
C LYS A 31 -13.16 28.43 -7.66
N ALA A 32 -13.42 27.40 -6.85
CA ALA A 32 -13.65 27.55 -5.41
C ALA A 32 -12.46 28.19 -4.69
N GLN A 33 -11.24 27.76 -5.01
CA GLN A 33 -10.00 28.34 -4.51
C GLN A 33 -9.88 29.84 -4.83
N ASN A 34 -10.15 30.23 -6.08
CA ASN A 34 -10.08 31.62 -6.52
C ASN A 34 -11.18 32.50 -5.90
N SER A 35 -12.33 31.91 -5.59
CA SER A 35 -13.43 32.59 -4.88
C SER A 35 -13.24 32.61 -3.35
N ASN A 36 -12.14 32.05 -2.82
CA ASN A 36 -11.89 31.84 -1.39
C ASN A 36 -13.02 31.06 -0.68
N ASP A 37 -13.69 30.17 -1.40
CA ASP A 37 -14.65 29.24 -0.81
C ASP A 37 -13.90 27.98 -0.36
N GLU A 38 -13.22 28.10 0.79
CA GLU A 38 -12.39 27.04 1.34
C GLU A 38 -13.20 25.76 1.64
N HIS A 39 -14.45 25.91 2.09
CA HIS A 39 -15.30 24.76 2.37
C HIS A 39 -15.55 23.94 1.11
N ILE A 40 -15.94 24.59 0.00
CA ILE A 40 -16.13 23.91 -1.28
C ILE A 40 -14.82 23.37 -1.82
N ALA A 41 -13.71 24.12 -1.75
CA ALA A 41 -12.41 23.67 -2.23
C ALA A 41 -11.92 22.41 -1.50
N ASN A 42 -12.07 22.36 -0.17
CA ASN A 42 -11.71 21.20 0.66
C ASN A 42 -12.60 19.98 0.33
N TYR A 43 -13.90 20.20 0.12
CA TYR A 43 -14.82 19.13 -0.28
C TYR A 43 -14.45 18.55 -1.66
N LEU A 44 -14.14 19.42 -2.64
CA LEU A 44 -13.70 19.00 -3.97
C LEU A 44 -12.35 18.28 -3.94
N TRP A 45 -11.43 18.65 -3.03
CA TRP A 45 -10.22 17.87 -2.78
C TRP A 45 -10.54 16.44 -2.31
N ALA A 46 -11.58 16.25 -1.48
CA ALA A 46 -11.99 14.94 -1.01
C ALA A 46 -12.57 14.09 -2.16
N GLU A 47 -13.42 14.68 -3.01
CA GLU A 47 -13.94 14.02 -4.21
C GLU A 47 -12.80 13.64 -5.17
N GLU A 48 -11.88 14.58 -5.45
CA GLU A 48 -10.68 14.34 -6.27
C GLU A 48 -9.87 13.16 -5.72
N THR A 49 -9.68 13.12 -4.40
CA THR A 49 -8.92 12.07 -3.71
C THR A 49 -9.61 10.72 -3.81
N ILE A 50 -10.94 10.65 -3.69
CA ILE A 50 -11.71 9.42 -3.90
C ILE A 50 -11.52 8.88 -5.32
N VAL A 51 -11.64 9.74 -6.34
CA VAL A 51 -11.45 9.32 -7.73
C VAL A 51 -10.03 8.78 -7.96
N LYS A 52 -9.01 9.44 -7.40
CA LYS A 52 -7.61 8.99 -7.44
C LYS A 52 -7.43 7.62 -6.77
N ILE A 53 -8.01 7.42 -5.59
CA ILE A 53 -7.95 6.13 -4.87
C ILE A 53 -8.46 4.99 -5.75
N VAL A 54 -9.63 5.16 -6.38
CA VAL A 54 -10.24 4.12 -7.22
C VAL A 54 -9.41 3.88 -8.48
N ARG A 55 -8.99 4.94 -9.18
CA ARG A 55 -8.15 4.85 -10.37
C ARG A 55 -6.83 4.13 -10.07
N ASP A 56 -6.14 4.53 -9.01
CA ASP A 56 -4.83 4.00 -8.65
C ASP A 56 -4.96 2.55 -8.14
N PHE A 57 -6.06 2.20 -7.49
CA PHE A 57 -6.39 0.82 -7.14
C PHE A 57 -6.58 -0.07 -8.39
N VAL A 58 -7.29 0.42 -9.41
CA VAL A 58 -7.40 -0.28 -10.70
C VAL A 58 -6.02 -0.42 -11.37
N SER A 59 -5.16 0.59 -11.24
CA SER A 59 -3.76 0.51 -11.70
C SER A 59 -2.98 -0.60 -10.98
N VAL A 60 -3.12 -0.74 -9.66
CA VAL A 60 -2.52 -1.85 -8.89
C VAL A 60 -2.94 -3.20 -9.47
N PHE A 61 -4.24 -3.40 -9.69
CA PHE A 61 -4.76 -4.64 -10.29
C PHE A 61 -4.15 -4.91 -11.68
N ASN A 62 -4.08 -3.90 -12.54
CA ASN A 62 -3.51 -4.02 -13.87
C ASN A 62 -2.01 -4.34 -13.85
N LEU A 63 -1.25 -3.72 -12.96
CA LEU A 63 0.18 -3.99 -12.77
C LEU A 63 0.41 -5.41 -12.27
N LEU A 64 -0.40 -5.90 -11.34
CA LEU A 64 -0.35 -7.31 -10.89
C LEU A 64 -0.65 -8.28 -12.02
N LYS A 65 -1.62 -7.97 -12.88
CA LYS A 65 -1.94 -8.79 -14.06
C LYS A 65 -0.80 -8.84 -15.08
N GLN A 66 0.02 -7.79 -15.13
CA GLN A 66 1.21 -7.69 -15.98
C GLN A 66 2.47 -8.26 -15.31
N GLU A 67 2.34 -8.84 -14.11
CA GLU A 67 3.47 -9.32 -13.28
C GLU A 67 4.49 -8.22 -12.91
N GLU A 68 4.08 -6.95 -12.95
CA GLU A 68 4.88 -5.79 -12.56
C GLU A 68 4.81 -5.55 -11.04
N PHE A 69 5.22 -6.56 -10.26
CA PHE A 69 4.95 -6.66 -8.81
C PHE A 69 5.50 -5.48 -8.01
N TYR A 70 6.72 -5.04 -8.27
CA TYR A 70 7.28 -3.90 -7.53
C TYR A 70 6.55 -2.59 -7.83
N LYS A 71 6.19 -2.34 -9.09
CA LYS A 71 5.38 -1.17 -9.45
C LYS A 71 4.00 -1.23 -8.80
N ALA A 72 3.37 -2.41 -8.79
CA ALA A 72 2.10 -2.63 -8.11
C ALA A 72 2.18 -2.36 -6.60
N TRP A 73 3.27 -2.78 -5.95
CA TRP A 73 3.52 -2.48 -4.53
C TRP A 73 3.62 -0.98 -4.25
N CYS A 74 4.42 -0.26 -5.04
CA CYS A 74 4.55 1.19 -4.90
C CYS A 74 3.20 1.90 -5.11
N ALA A 75 2.44 1.49 -6.12
CA ALA A 75 1.10 2.02 -6.36
C ALA A 75 0.14 1.72 -5.19
N ALA A 76 0.22 0.52 -4.60
CA ALA A 76 -0.62 0.12 -3.47
C ALA A 76 -0.33 0.97 -2.21
N GLU A 77 0.94 1.28 -1.95
CA GLU A 77 1.30 2.22 -0.88
C GLU A 77 0.74 3.63 -1.13
N GLN A 78 0.79 4.13 -2.37
CA GLN A 78 0.18 5.43 -2.68
C GLN A 78 -1.33 5.44 -2.44
N VAL A 79 -2.03 4.35 -2.78
CA VAL A 79 -3.46 4.20 -2.48
C VAL A 79 -3.71 4.25 -0.96
N GLU A 80 -2.93 3.51 -0.17
CA GLU A 80 -3.00 3.51 1.29
C GLU A 80 -2.78 4.92 1.87
N LEU A 81 -1.76 5.64 1.40
CA LEU A 81 -1.48 7.01 1.82
C LEU A 81 -2.63 7.97 1.49
N CYS A 82 -3.21 7.87 0.29
CA CYS A 82 -4.36 8.66 -0.13
C CYS A 82 -5.59 8.38 0.76
N ILE A 83 -5.87 7.10 1.05
CA ILE A 83 -6.96 6.70 1.95
C ILE A 83 -6.75 7.29 3.35
N ASN A 84 -5.54 7.17 3.91
CA ASN A 84 -5.21 7.71 5.22
C ASN A 84 -5.37 9.24 5.30
N ASN A 85 -4.96 9.96 4.25
CA ASN A 85 -5.14 11.41 4.15
C ASN A 85 -6.61 11.79 4.03
N LEU A 86 -7.40 11.04 3.25
CA LEU A 86 -8.84 11.26 3.10
C LEU A 86 -9.56 11.10 4.44
N ILE A 87 -9.40 9.96 5.11
CA ILE A 87 -10.09 9.64 6.37
C ILE A 87 -9.72 10.64 7.47
N ARG A 88 -8.46 11.11 7.49
CA ARG A 88 -8.01 12.13 8.46
C ARG A 88 -8.78 13.44 8.34
N ASN A 89 -9.17 13.82 7.12
CA ASN A 89 -9.84 15.10 6.83
C ASN A 89 -11.36 14.95 6.73
N PHE A 90 -11.84 13.80 6.25
CA PHE A 90 -13.24 13.46 6.01
C PHE A 90 -13.52 12.04 6.51
N PRO A 91 -13.61 11.81 7.84
CA PRO A 91 -13.79 10.48 8.41
C PRO A 91 -15.04 9.74 7.90
N ASP A 92 -16.11 10.49 7.63
CA ASP A 92 -17.39 9.95 7.14
C ASP A 92 -17.26 9.29 5.75
N PHE A 93 -16.21 9.61 5.00
CA PHE A 93 -15.96 9.01 3.69
C PHE A 93 -15.28 7.64 3.76
N TYR A 94 -14.97 7.13 4.97
CA TYR A 94 -14.37 5.81 5.12
C TYR A 94 -15.18 4.70 4.45
N GLN A 95 -16.51 4.73 4.56
CA GLN A 95 -17.37 3.69 3.99
C GLN A 95 -17.19 3.56 2.47
N ILE A 96 -16.95 4.67 1.78
CA ILE A 96 -16.74 4.73 0.32
C ILE A 96 -15.45 4.00 -0.08
N VAL A 97 -14.38 4.15 0.71
CA VAL A 97 -13.05 3.62 0.40
C VAL A 97 -12.70 2.34 1.18
N SER A 98 -13.59 1.87 2.06
CA SER A 98 -13.37 0.73 2.97
C SER A 98 -12.98 -0.56 2.24
N TYR A 99 -13.62 -0.86 1.10
CA TYR A 99 -13.28 -1.98 0.24
C TYR A 99 -11.83 -1.91 -0.26
N HIS A 100 -11.47 -0.77 -0.87
CA HIS A 100 -10.13 -0.51 -1.40
C HIS A 100 -9.08 -0.65 -0.30
N ASN A 101 -9.35 -0.05 0.87
CA ASN A 101 -8.48 -0.15 2.04
C ASN A 101 -8.23 -1.61 2.44
N THR A 102 -9.30 -2.40 2.55
CA THR A 102 -9.23 -3.82 2.93
C THR A 102 -8.40 -4.63 1.94
N ILE A 103 -8.68 -4.49 0.64
CA ILE A 103 -7.96 -5.24 -0.39
C ILE A 103 -6.48 -4.83 -0.45
N ILE A 104 -6.16 -3.55 -0.35
CA ILE A 104 -4.76 -3.08 -0.35
C ILE A 104 -3.97 -3.66 0.82
N HIS A 105 -4.53 -3.65 2.04
CA HIS A 105 -3.88 -4.25 3.19
C HIS A 105 -3.72 -5.77 3.04
N GLN A 106 -4.72 -6.46 2.50
CA GLN A 106 -4.63 -7.89 2.22
C GLN A 106 -3.56 -8.20 1.18
N LEU A 107 -3.50 -7.44 0.08
CA LEU A 107 -2.47 -7.57 -0.96
C LEU A 107 -1.08 -7.38 -0.39
N GLN A 108 -0.86 -6.29 0.37
CA GLN A 108 0.46 -5.99 0.93
C GLN A 108 0.99 -7.13 1.81
N ARG A 109 0.12 -7.85 2.53
CA ARG A 109 0.49 -9.01 3.35
C ARG A 109 0.90 -10.26 2.55
N LEU A 110 0.52 -10.34 1.28
CA LEU A 110 0.91 -11.42 0.38
C LEU A 110 2.28 -11.18 -0.28
N TYR A 111 2.80 -9.95 -0.22
CA TYR A 111 4.12 -9.65 -0.76
C TYR A 111 5.23 -10.31 0.07
N PRO A 112 6.30 -10.78 -0.59
CA PRO A 112 7.43 -11.44 0.06
C PRO A 112 8.44 -10.46 0.69
N TYR A 113 8.20 -9.14 0.64
CA TYR A 113 9.14 -8.14 1.13
C TYR A 113 9.24 -8.16 2.66
N ARG A 114 10.48 -8.27 3.17
CA ARG A 114 10.79 -8.35 4.61
C ARG A 114 11.88 -7.38 5.07
N LEU A 115 12.64 -6.82 4.13
CA LEU A 115 13.74 -5.92 4.42
C LEU A 115 13.63 -4.68 3.54
N PHE A 116 13.78 -3.53 4.17
CA PHE A 116 13.60 -2.23 3.56
C PHE A 116 14.72 -1.29 4.01
N ALA A 117 15.04 -0.32 3.17
CA ALA A 117 15.93 0.78 3.51
C ALA A 117 15.12 1.91 4.17
N SER A 118 15.54 2.35 5.35
CA SER A 118 14.99 3.53 6.01
C SER A 118 16.09 4.56 6.22
N TYR A 119 15.86 5.78 5.75
CA TYR A 119 16.80 6.87 5.97
C TYR A 119 16.68 7.45 7.38
N VAL A 120 17.82 7.85 7.94
CA VAL A 120 17.91 8.71 9.12
C VAL A 120 18.39 10.06 8.65
N ILE A 121 17.54 11.07 8.78
CA ILE A 121 17.82 12.43 8.31
C ILE A 121 17.73 13.44 9.45
N ASN A 122 18.59 14.45 9.41
CA ASN A 122 18.52 15.62 10.27
C ASN A 122 17.93 16.78 9.47
N ILE A 123 16.67 17.13 9.72
CA ILE A 123 15.99 18.25 9.07
C ILE A 123 16.46 19.55 9.73
N LYS A 124 17.19 20.39 8.99
CA LYS A 124 17.65 21.70 9.45
C LYS A 124 16.60 22.78 9.22
N ARG A 125 15.94 22.74 8.06
CA ARG A 125 14.88 23.69 7.68
C ARG A 125 13.78 23.01 6.90
N GLU A 126 12.56 23.36 7.27
CA GLU A 126 11.35 22.98 6.57
C GLU A 126 10.36 24.13 6.59
N GLU A 127 9.48 24.16 5.60
CA GLU A 127 8.43 25.16 5.46
C GLU A 127 7.07 24.51 5.27
N CYS A 128 6.02 25.24 5.62
CA CYS A 128 4.65 24.82 5.34
C CYS A 128 4.36 24.92 3.85
N SER A 129 3.91 23.84 3.22
CA SER A 129 3.47 23.82 1.82
C SER A 129 2.32 24.78 1.48
N ILE A 130 1.50 25.18 2.46
CA ILE A 130 0.34 26.06 2.25
C ILE A 130 0.73 27.55 2.25
N CYS A 131 1.63 27.96 3.14
CA CYS A 131 1.95 29.38 3.34
C CYS A 131 3.44 29.73 3.28
N HIS A 132 4.29 28.75 3.00
CA HIS A 132 5.75 28.87 2.88
C HIS A 132 6.46 29.49 4.08
N LYS A 133 5.76 29.59 5.22
CA LYS A 133 6.38 30.05 6.46
C LYS A 133 7.29 28.93 7.02
N PRO A 134 8.49 29.28 7.53
CA PRO A 134 9.35 28.32 8.20
C PRO A 134 8.62 27.65 9.36
N ARG A 135 8.76 26.33 9.45
CA ARG A 135 8.27 25.57 10.60
C ARG A 135 9.38 25.41 11.61
N SER A 136 9.06 25.77 12.86
CA SER A 136 9.90 25.43 14.01
C SER A 136 8.99 25.14 15.19
N ILE A 137 9.53 24.49 16.22
CA ILE A 137 8.81 24.26 17.49
C ILE A 137 8.29 25.58 18.07
N ARG A 138 8.98 26.70 17.83
CA ARG A 138 8.64 28.02 18.36
C ARG A 138 7.80 28.88 17.40
N SER A 139 7.64 28.47 16.14
CA SER A 139 6.91 29.22 15.12
C SER A 139 6.00 28.30 14.33
N MET A 140 4.72 28.28 14.69
CA MET A 140 3.69 27.55 13.98
C MET A 140 2.80 28.51 13.18
N CYS A 141 2.66 28.24 11.89
CA CYS A 141 1.86 29.04 10.97
C CYS A 141 0.34 28.79 11.06
N GLY A 142 -0.13 28.03 12.07
CA GLY A 142 -1.52 27.61 12.22
C GLY A 142 -1.93 26.39 11.38
N HIS A 143 -1.30 26.16 10.23
CA HIS A 143 -1.57 24.96 9.41
C HIS A 143 -0.95 23.70 10.02
N ARG A 144 -1.71 22.62 10.06
CA ARG A 144 -1.30 21.32 10.62
C ARG A 144 -0.99 20.32 9.50
N LYS A 145 0.14 19.63 9.62
CA LYS A 145 0.55 18.57 8.68
C LYS A 145 -0.53 17.46 8.62
N GLY A 146 -0.89 17.07 7.40
CA GLY A 146 -1.93 16.09 7.09
C GLY A 146 -3.35 16.65 7.03
N TYR A 147 -3.54 17.97 7.18
CA TYR A 147 -4.85 18.61 7.04
C TYR A 147 -4.96 19.41 5.76
N VAL A 148 -6.16 19.51 5.22
CA VAL A 148 -6.45 20.19 3.96
C VAL A 148 -6.87 21.63 4.23
N TYR A 149 -6.30 22.55 3.46
CA TYR A 149 -6.59 23.98 3.51
C TYR A 149 -6.76 24.49 2.09
N ASN A 150 -7.90 25.13 1.82
CA ASN A 150 -8.29 25.64 0.51
C ASN A 150 -8.03 24.64 -0.63
N GLY A 151 -8.45 23.38 -0.47
CA GLY A 151 -8.33 22.33 -1.48
C GLY A 151 -6.93 21.72 -1.66
N GLU A 152 -5.99 22.02 -0.76
CA GLU A 152 -4.61 21.52 -0.80
C GLU A 152 -4.21 20.86 0.54
N LEU A 153 -3.55 19.70 0.46
CA LEU A 153 -3.08 18.98 1.65
C LEU A 153 -1.81 19.64 2.21
N CYS A 154 -1.82 19.98 3.49
CA CYS A 154 -0.65 20.53 4.16
C CYS A 154 0.38 19.44 4.47
N TYR A 155 1.56 19.54 3.88
CA TYR A 155 2.79 18.84 4.27
C TYR A 155 3.93 19.82 4.57
N ASN A 156 5.07 19.27 4.99
CA ASN A 156 6.30 20.04 5.18
C ASN A 156 7.19 19.86 3.97
N THR A 157 7.61 20.97 3.37
CA THR A 157 8.64 20.96 2.34
C THR A 157 9.98 21.12 3.04
N VAL A 158 10.79 20.07 3.02
CA VAL A 158 12.14 20.12 3.60
C VAL A 158 13.06 20.84 2.61
N THR A 159 13.67 21.94 3.04
CA THR A 159 14.52 22.79 2.19
C THR A 159 16.01 22.67 2.53
N ASP A 160 16.33 22.16 3.72
CA ASP A 160 17.70 21.90 4.16
C ASP A 160 17.72 20.69 5.10
N LEU A 161 18.52 19.68 4.76
CA LEU A 161 18.66 18.44 5.52
C LEU A 161 20.07 17.85 5.40
N ASP A 162 20.47 17.07 6.38
CA ASP A 162 21.60 16.13 6.27
C ASP A 162 21.10 14.69 6.31
N ILE A 163 21.71 13.82 5.51
CA ILE A 163 21.55 12.37 5.63
C ILE A 163 22.57 11.88 6.64
N ILE A 164 22.11 11.18 7.69
CA ILE A 164 22.96 10.60 8.73
C ILE A 164 23.30 9.16 8.35
N SER A 165 22.29 8.33 8.10
CA SER A 165 22.47 6.93 7.74
C SER A 165 21.30 6.40 6.91
N ILE A 166 21.51 5.21 6.34
CA ILE A 166 20.45 4.38 5.78
C ILE A 166 20.51 3.06 6.53
N ASP A 167 19.44 2.75 7.24
CA ASP A 167 19.35 1.57 8.09
C ASP A 167 18.47 0.51 7.41
N LEU A 168 18.80 -0.77 7.65
CA LEU A 168 17.98 -1.88 7.17
C LEU A 168 16.94 -2.26 8.23
N VAL A 169 15.67 -2.22 7.86
CA VAL A 169 14.56 -2.42 8.79
C VAL A 169 13.53 -3.40 8.23
N GLN A 170 12.81 -4.07 9.13
CA GLN A 170 11.68 -4.94 8.74
C GLN A 170 10.35 -4.20 8.65
N ASN A 171 10.22 -3.10 9.39
CA ASN A 171 9.00 -2.28 9.46
C ASN A 171 9.33 -0.83 9.06
N PRO A 172 9.30 -0.50 7.76
CA PRO A 172 9.66 0.84 7.29
C PRO A 172 8.50 1.82 7.43
N VAL A 173 8.83 3.11 7.50
CA VAL A 173 7.86 4.19 7.24
C VAL A 173 7.58 4.31 5.74
N HIS A 174 8.56 4.03 4.89
CA HIS A 174 8.47 4.07 3.44
C HIS A 174 8.47 2.64 2.89
N LYS A 175 7.27 2.09 2.63
CA LYS A 175 7.12 0.72 2.18
C LYS A 175 7.74 0.51 0.79
N TYR A 176 7.78 1.52 -0.07
CA TYR A 176 8.41 1.44 -1.39
C TYR A 176 9.92 1.15 -1.35
N ALA A 177 10.61 1.40 -0.23
CA ALA A 177 12.07 1.29 -0.16
C ALA A 177 12.55 -0.17 0.03
N VAL A 178 12.07 -1.07 -0.84
CA VAL A 178 12.41 -2.50 -0.86
C VAL A 178 13.86 -2.68 -1.30
N LEU A 179 14.58 -3.58 -0.64
CA LEU A 179 15.94 -3.95 -1.05
C LEU A 179 15.89 -5.03 -2.13
N PHE A 180 16.64 -4.84 -3.20
CA PHE A 180 16.89 -5.85 -4.22
C PHE A 180 18.36 -6.23 -4.20
N LEU A 181 18.68 -7.49 -4.48
CA LEU A 181 20.06 -7.89 -4.71
C LEU A 181 20.48 -7.32 -6.05
N SER A 182 21.71 -6.80 -6.14
CA SER A 182 22.27 -6.34 -7.41
C SER A 182 23.29 -7.36 -7.89
N ASP A 183 23.34 -7.59 -9.19
CA ASP A 183 24.41 -8.39 -9.78
C ASP A 183 25.74 -7.62 -9.80
N GLU A 184 26.81 -8.27 -10.27
CA GLU A 184 28.15 -7.66 -10.37
C GLU A 184 28.20 -6.43 -11.30
N LYS A 185 27.18 -6.21 -12.14
CA LYS A 185 27.05 -5.07 -13.04
C LYS A 185 26.22 -3.93 -12.43
N GLY A 186 25.66 -4.14 -11.24
CA GLY A 186 24.82 -3.18 -10.54
C GLY A 186 23.36 -3.20 -11.00
N ASP A 187 22.95 -4.18 -11.82
CA ASP A 187 21.56 -4.35 -12.20
C ASP A 187 20.82 -5.07 -11.06
N ASN A 188 19.69 -4.49 -10.64
CA ASN A 188 18.85 -5.08 -9.58
C ASN A 188 18.20 -6.36 -10.10
N GLN A 189 18.54 -7.49 -9.48
CA GLN A 189 17.82 -8.76 -9.64
C GLN A 189 16.67 -8.81 -8.65
N ASN A 190 15.47 -9.00 -9.19
CA ASN A 190 14.28 -9.22 -8.39
C ASN A 190 14.14 -10.72 -8.10
N ASP A 191 14.78 -11.16 -7.02
CA ASP A 191 14.85 -12.57 -6.62
C ASP A 191 13.71 -13.00 -5.68
N TYR A 192 12.70 -12.16 -5.52
CA TYR A 192 11.57 -12.45 -4.64
C TYR A 192 10.58 -13.43 -5.27
N ASP A 193 10.07 -14.36 -4.46
CA ASP A 193 9.00 -15.28 -4.88
C ASP A 193 7.61 -14.64 -4.72
N TYR A 194 6.96 -14.35 -5.86
CA TYR A 194 5.61 -13.81 -5.94
C TYR A 194 4.52 -14.87 -6.12
N GLY A 195 4.81 -16.15 -5.84
CA GLY A 195 3.90 -17.27 -6.04
C GLY A 195 2.51 -17.09 -5.42
N LEU A 196 2.41 -16.45 -4.25
CA LEU A 196 1.11 -16.13 -3.62
C LEU A 196 0.27 -15.15 -4.45
N LEU A 197 0.90 -14.10 -4.99
CA LEU A 197 0.22 -13.12 -5.85
C LEU A 197 -0.17 -13.76 -7.18
N LYS A 198 0.73 -14.55 -7.79
CA LYS A 198 0.43 -15.29 -9.03
C LYS A 198 -0.75 -16.26 -8.83
N GLY A 199 -0.77 -16.95 -7.69
CA GLY A 199 -1.89 -17.80 -7.27
C GLY A 199 -3.20 -17.02 -7.16
N LEU A 200 -3.21 -15.87 -6.48
CA LEU A 200 -4.37 -15.00 -6.39
C LEU A 200 -4.86 -14.53 -7.77
N MET A 201 -3.96 -14.02 -8.62
CA MET A 201 -4.31 -13.48 -9.96
C MET A 201 -4.87 -14.54 -10.91
N THR A 202 -4.68 -15.83 -10.60
CA THR A 202 -5.33 -16.93 -11.32
C THR A 202 -6.85 -16.90 -11.13
N TYR A 203 -7.37 -16.36 -10.02
CA TYR A 203 -8.79 -16.33 -9.68
C TYR A 203 -9.38 -14.92 -9.61
N TRP A 204 -8.58 -13.90 -9.26
CA TRP A 204 -9.02 -12.50 -9.22
C TRP A 204 -9.08 -11.89 -10.62
N LYS A 205 -10.29 -11.78 -11.19
CA LYS A 205 -10.51 -11.39 -12.60
C LYS A 205 -10.99 -9.97 -12.80
N ASP A 206 -11.55 -9.37 -11.77
CA ASP A 206 -12.06 -7.99 -11.79
C ASP A 206 -11.56 -7.24 -10.56
N PRO A 207 -11.09 -5.98 -10.69
CA PRO A 207 -10.56 -5.21 -9.55
C PRO A 207 -11.57 -5.06 -8.41
N PHE A 208 -12.86 -5.02 -8.71
CA PHE A 208 -13.94 -4.87 -7.73
C PHE A 208 -14.58 -6.21 -7.33
N GLN A 209 -14.04 -7.33 -7.83
CA GLN A 209 -14.41 -8.66 -7.34
C GLN A 209 -13.92 -8.81 -5.90
N PRO A 210 -14.82 -9.08 -4.94
CA PRO A 210 -14.42 -9.32 -3.56
C PRO A 210 -13.58 -10.60 -3.47
N TRP A 211 -12.60 -10.60 -2.58
CA TRP A 211 -11.88 -11.81 -2.22
C TRP A 211 -11.35 -11.71 -0.79
N ASN A 212 -10.99 -12.85 -0.23
CA ASN A 212 -10.32 -12.95 1.06
C ASN A 212 -9.40 -14.18 1.06
N TYR A 213 -8.58 -14.35 2.09
CA TYR A 213 -7.79 -15.54 2.28
C TYR A 213 -7.69 -15.94 3.75
N ARG A 214 -7.45 -17.23 3.98
CA ARG A 214 -7.02 -17.73 5.28
C ARG A 214 -5.68 -18.45 5.17
N ILE A 215 -4.97 -18.47 6.27
CA ILE A 215 -3.69 -19.17 6.41
C ILE A 215 -3.94 -20.39 7.29
N GLU A 216 -3.59 -21.57 6.79
CA GLU A 216 -3.58 -22.81 7.57
C GLU A 216 -2.13 -23.27 7.78
N ASP A 217 -1.82 -23.65 9.02
CA ASP A 217 -0.57 -24.34 9.33
C ASP A 217 -0.72 -25.81 8.89
N ILE A 218 0.07 -26.22 7.91
CA ILE A 218 0.13 -27.61 7.43
C ILE A 218 1.47 -28.24 7.77
N ARG A 219 1.53 -29.56 7.63
CA ARG A 219 2.75 -30.35 7.77
C ARG A 219 3.04 -31.06 6.47
N LEU A 220 4.22 -30.82 5.93
CA LEU A 220 4.74 -31.48 4.74
C LEU A 220 5.77 -32.53 5.14
N GLU A 221 5.86 -33.58 4.34
CA GLU A 221 6.83 -34.65 4.52
C GLU A 221 8.09 -34.37 3.70
N GLU A 222 9.20 -35.04 4.02
CA GLU A 222 10.47 -34.90 3.28
C GLU A 222 10.30 -35.23 1.78
N LYS A 223 9.41 -36.17 1.46
CA LYS A 223 9.09 -36.55 0.07
C LYS A 223 8.48 -35.43 -0.77
N ASP A 224 7.91 -34.40 -0.13
CA ASP A 224 7.33 -33.24 -0.83
C ASP A 224 8.43 -32.27 -1.32
N PHE A 225 9.69 -32.51 -0.95
CA PHE A 225 10.85 -31.70 -1.32
C PHE A 225 11.91 -32.58 -2.00
N SER A 226 11.86 -32.67 -3.33
CA SER A 226 12.76 -33.53 -4.13
C SER A 226 14.25 -33.27 -3.92
N ASP A 227 14.63 -32.01 -3.66
CA ASP A 227 16.02 -31.56 -3.62
C ASP A 227 16.51 -31.22 -2.21
N LEU A 228 15.77 -31.63 -1.17
CA LEU A 228 16.10 -31.29 0.21
C LEU A 228 17.24 -32.15 0.75
N THR A 229 18.34 -31.50 1.14
CA THR A 229 19.48 -32.18 1.77
C THR A 229 19.59 -31.76 3.23
N SER A 230 20.36 -32.50 4.02
CA SER A 230 20.57 -32.16 5.44
C SER A 230 21.30 -30.82 5.65
N GLU A 231 22.08 -30.39 4.65
CA GLU A 231 22.83 -29.13 4.67
C GLU A 231 22.03 -27.94 4.13
N SER A 232 20.92 -28.20 3.42
CA SER A 232 20.02 -27.17 2.91
C SER A 232 19.37 -26.41 4.07
N LEU A 233 19.04 -25.13 3.86
CA LEU A 233 18.21 -24.39 4.81
C LEU A 233 16.85 -25.09 4.98
N CYS A 234 16.38 -25.12 6.22
CA CYS A 234 15.14 -25.80 6.56
C CYS A 234 13.94 -25.07 5.93
N PRO A 235 13.08 -25.75 5.15
CA PRO A 235 11.93 -25.11 4.50
C PRO A 235 10.86 -24.59 5.48
N CYS A 236 10.97 -24.92 6.79
CA CYS A 236 10.07 -24.37 7.80
C CYS A 236 10.27 -22.88 8.08
N GLY A 237 11.35 -22.28 7.55
CA GLY A 237 11.67 -20.86 7.73
C GLY A 237 12.37 -20.52 9.05
N SER A 238 12.94 -21.51 9.76
CA SER A 238 13.71 -21.27 11.00
C SER A 238 15.06 -20.58 10.77
N GLY A 239 15.59 -20.62 9.54
CA GLY A 239 16.94 -20.17 9.21
C GLY A 239 18.04 -21.18 9.56
N GLU A 240 17.70 -22.31 10.16
CA GLU A 240 18.64 -23.40 10.47
C GLU A 240 18.76 -24.40 9.31
N LYS A 241 19.81 -25.23 9.32
CA LYS A 241 19.94 -26.36 8.39
C LYS A 241 18.87 -27.42 8.65
N TYR A 242 18.32 -28.03 7.60
CA TYR A 242 17.25 -29.03 7.69
C TYR A 242 17.61 -30.20 8.63
N GLY A 243 18.83 -30.71 8.52
CA GLY A 243 19.33 -31.82 9.34
C GLY A 243 19.29 -31.55 10.85
N ALA A 244 19.50 -30.30 11.24
CA ALA A 244 19.48 -29.86 12.64
C ALA A 244 18.09 -29.42 13.12
N CYS A 245 17.15 -29.19 12.19
CA CYS A 245 15.85 -28.58 12.49
C CYS A 245 14.70 -29.59 12.37
N CYS A 246 14.14 -29.78 11.17
CA CYS A 246 12.93 -30.59 10.98
C CYS A 246 13.17 -32.02 10.51
N LYS A 247 14.41 -32.43 10.21
CA LYS A 247 14.70 -33.77 9.70
C LYS A 247 14.19 -34.91 10.58
N ASN A 248 14.35 -34.76 11.90
CA ASN A 248 13.90 -35.76 12.87
C ASN A 248 12.55 -35.39 13.53
N ASN A 249 11.84 -34.39 12.99
CA ASN A 249 10.57 -33.96 13.58
C ASN A 249 9.44 -34.92 13.15
N PRO A 250 8.82 -35.67 14.07
CA PRO A 250 7.79 -36.65 13.73
C PRO A 250 6.50 -36.01 13.20
N LEU A 251 6.31 -34.71 13.43
CA LEU A 251 5.16 -33.97 12.90
C LEU A 251 5.40 -33.45 11.47
N GLY A 252 6.59 -33.64 10.88
CA GLY A 252 6.94 -33.10 9.57
C GLY A 252 7.29 -31.61 9.58
N ILE A 253 7.58 -31.09 8.40
CA ILE A 253 8.05 -29.72 8.16
C ILE A 253 6.85 -28.77 8.22
N LYS A 254 6.91 -27.79 9.13
CA LYS A 254 5.84 -26.79 9.26
C LYS A 254 5.82 -25.89 8.04
N HIS A 255 4.66 -25.73 7.42
CA HIS A 255 4.48 -24.83 6.28
C HIS A 255 3.15 -24.10 6.36
N LYS A 256 3.03 -22.97 5.65
CA LYS A 256 1.80 -22.18 5.59
C LYS A 256 1.10 -22.41 4.26
N LYS A 257 -0.17 -22.79 4.31
CA LYS A 257 -1.05 -22.91 3.15
C LYS A 257 -1.99 -21.72 3.09
N TYR A 258 -1.98 -21.02 1.97
CA TYR A 258 -2.90 -19.90 1.71
C TYR A 258 -4.08 -20.44 0.91
N ILE A 259 -5.29 -20.17 1.38
CA ILE A 259 -6.54 -20.56 0.70
C ILE A 259 -7.30 -19.29 0.38
N PHE A 260 -7.52 -19.04 -0.90
CA PHE A 260 -8.25 -17.88 -1.40
C PHE A 260 -9.74 -18.18 -1.58
N TYR A 261 -10.57 -17.19 -1.27
CA TYR A 261 -12.02 -17.21 -1.46
C TYR A 261 -12.41 -16.02 -2.32
N MET A 262 -13.17 -16.26 -3.39
CA MET A 262 -13.61 -15.21 -4.32
C MET A 262 -14.99 -14.63 -3.99
N ASP A 263 -15.56 -15.02 -2.85
CA ASP A 263 -16.82 -14.51 -2.31
C ASP A 263 -16.61 -14.13 -0.83
N ALA A 264 -16.86 -12.87 -0.48
CA ALA A 264 -16.55 -12.30 0.84
C ALA A 264 -17.58 -12.62 1.93
N THR A 265 -18.27 -13.77 1.86
CA THR A 265 -19.26 -14.18 2.89
C THR A 265 -18.62 -14.70 4.19
N TYR A 266 -17.30 -14.60 4.36
CA TYR A 266 -16.60 -15.04 5.57
C TYR A 266 -16.25 -13.84 6.45
N GLU A 267 -16.94 -13.71 7.59
CA GLU A 267 -16.63 -12.75 8.66
C GLU A 267 -15.20 -12.97 9.17
N GLN A 268 -14.37 -11.93 9.06
CA GLN A 268 -13.08 -11.87 9.73
C GLN A 268 -13.32 -11.74 11.24
N LYS A 269 -12.90 -12.73 12.04
CA LYS A 269 -12.64 -12.51 13.46
C LYS A 269 -11.49 -11.50 13.56
N SER A 270 -11.69 -10.46 14.37
CA SER A 270 -10.77 -9.33 14.60
C SER A 270 -9.30 -9.76 14.63
N ILE A 271 -8.52 -9.19 13.71
CA ILE A 271 -7.06 -9.33 13.64
C ILE A 271 -6.47 -8.18 14.47
N ASP A 272 -6.55 -8.27 15.79
CA ASP A 272 -5.91 -7.34 16.73
C ASP A 272 -4.78 -7.99 17.54
N GLU A 273 -4.30 -9.17 17.14
CA GLU A 273 -3.14 -9.82 17.74
C GLU A 273 -2.26 -10.38 16.63
N TYR A 274 -1.21 -9.65 16.23
CA TYR A 274 0.13 -10.12 15.84
C TYR A 274 1.03 -8.93 15.50
#